data_AF-A0A0E9TNG9-F1
#
_entry.id   AF-A0A0E9TNG9-F1
#
_cell.length_a   1.000
_cell.length_b   1.000
_cell.length_c   1.000
_cell.angle_alpha   90.00
_cell.angle_beta   90.00
_cell.angle_gamma   90.00
#
_symmetry.space_group_name_H-M   'P 1'
#
loop_
_entity.id
_entity.type
_entity.pdbx_description
1 polymer ?
#
loop_
_entity_poly.entity_id
_entity_poly.type
_entity_poly.pdbx_seq_one_letter_code
_entity_poly.pdbx_strand_id
1 'polypeptide(L)'
;MTYTILSNLLPFIPAYFLARRGDNGYRRVPIAVPLVGYLISRTLLLLVILLELPIEVMFGGAVIYGLCGGFASYWAGVMALVSVSSSEGRRSLHLSRTELIYGLAGFFGSIASGHLFQFVCG
;
A
#
# COMPACT_ATOMS: atom_id res chain seq x y z
N MET A 1 1.81 -13.01 -14.23
CA MET A 1 3.27 -12.72 -14.22
C MET A 1 3.55 -11.24 -14.47
N THR A 2 3.10 -10.66 -15.58
CA THR A 2 3.30 -9.23 -15.92
C THR A 2 2.74 -8.28 -14.86
N TYR A 3 1.55 -8.55 -14.35
CA TYR A 3 0.93 -7.75 -13.27
C TYR A 3 1.81 -7.68 -12.01
N THR A 4 2.36 -8.82 -11.57
CA THR A 4 3.20 -8.91 -10.36
C THR A 4 4.51 -8.15 -10.53
N ILE A 5 5.10 -8.18 -11.73
CA ILE A 5 6.32 -7.44 -12.03
C ILE A 5 6.03 -5.93 -12.00
N LEU A 6 4.94 -5.50 -12.64
CA LEU A 6 4.52 -4.10 -12.62
C LEU A 6 4.19 -3.64 -11.19
N SER A 7 3.48 -4.43 -10.40
CA SER A 7 3.07 -4.01 -9.05
C SER A 7 4.26 -3.91 -8.07
N ASN A 8 5.30 -4.71 -8.25
CA ASN A 8 6.43 -4.77 -7.32
C ASN A 8 7.63 -3.94 -7.76
N LEU A 9 7.93 -3.86 -9.07
CA LEU A 9 9.14 -3.18 -9.56
C LEU A 9 8.91 -1.68 -9.83
N LEU A 10 7.75 -1.34 -10.40
CA LEU A 10 7.39 0.04 -10.73
C LEU A 10 7.42 1.01 -9.54
N PRO A 11 7.03 0.64 -8.29
CA PRO A 11 7.06 1.56 -7.17
C PRO A 11 8.45 1.94 -6.65
N PHE A 12 9.53 1.25 -7.01
CA PHE A 12 10.87 1.55 -6.47
C PHE A 12 11.34 2.96 -6.82
N ILE A 13 11.22 3.37 -8.08
CA ILE A 13 11.67 4.70 -8.53
C ILE A 13 10.83 5.80 -7.85
N PRO A 14 9.48 5.78 -7.92
CA PRO A 14 8.66 6.79 -7.25
C PRO A 14 8.83 6.77 -5.72
N ALA A 15 8.99 5.60 -5.10
CA ALA A 15 9.19 5.48 -3.65
C ALA A 15 10.46 6.19 -3.19
N TYR A 16 11.55 6.09 -3.96
CA TYR A 16 12.79 6.82 -3.65
C TYR A 16 12.57 8.35 -3.68
N PHE A 17 11.90 8.87 -4.71
CA PHE A 17 11.60 10.30 -4.80
C PHE A 17 10.66 10.78 -3.70
N LEU A 18 9.63 9.98 -3.37
CA LEU A 18 8.68 10.26 -2.29
C LEU A 18 9.35 10.24 -0.92
N ALA A 19 10.24 9.29 -0.65
CA ALA A 19 11.03 9.22 0.58
C ALA A 19 11.90 10.47 0.73
N ARG A 20 12.65 10.84 -0.32
CA ARG A 20 13.48 12.07 -0.33
C ARG A 20 12.65 13.33 -0.08
N ARG A 21 11.44 13.41 -0.62
CA ARG A 21 10.52 14.54 -0.39
C ARG A 21 9.91 14.52 1.02
N GLY A 22 9.72 13.32 1.60
CA GLY A 22 9.33 13.12 2.98
C GLY A 22 10.38 13.61 3.99
N ASP A 23 11.66 13.37 3.70
CA ASP A 23 12.79 13.81 4.52
C ASP A 23 12.94 15.34 4.54
N ASN A 24 12.59 16.02 3.44
CA ASN A 24 12.57 17.49 3.32
C ASN A 24 11.43 18.18 4.09
N GLY A 25 10.84 17.53 5.09
CA GLY A 25 9.84 18.11 5.99
C GLY A 25 8.39 17.69 5.73
N TYR A 26 8.10 17.05 4.58
CA TYR A 26 6.75 16.58 4.23
C TYR A 26 6.52 15.11 4.57
N ARG A 27 6.76 14.71 5.82
CA ARG A 27 6.77 13.29 6.26
C ARG A 27 5.50 12.49 5.99
N ARG A 28 4.35 13.15 5.81
CA ARG A 28 3.07 12.49 5.48
C ARG A 28 2.93 12.16 4.00
N VAL A 29 3.68 12.81 3.11
CA VAL A 29 3.62 12.61 1.64
C VAL A 29 3.96 11.18 1.21
N PRO A 30 5.03 10.52 1.69
CA PRO A 30 5.33 9.13 1.32
C PRO A 30 4.28 8.13 1.81
N ILE A 31 3.35 8.52 2.68
CA ILE A 31 2.23 7.69 3.17
C ILE A 31 0.94 8.04 2.41
N ALA A 32 0.61 9.32 2.31
CA ALA A 32 -0.65 9.79 1.72
C ALA A 32 -0.73 9.50 0.20
N VAL A 33 0.36 9.72 -0.54
CA VAL A 33 0.37 9.52 -2.00
C VAL A 33 0.11 8.05 -2.38
N PRO A 34 0.77 7.05 -1.76
CA PRO A 34 0.43 5.65 -1.99
C PRO A 34 -1.00 5.28 -1.60
N LEU A 35 -1.55 5.84 -0.51
CA LEU A 35 -2.93 5.57 -0.08
C LEU A 35 -3.95 6.08 -1.10
N VAL A 36 -3.73 7.27 -1.66
CA VAL A 36 -4.57 7.81 -2.75
C VAL A 36 -4.47 6.93 -3.98
N GLY A 37 -3.25 6.55 -4.39
CA GLY A 37 -3.05 5.62 -5.50
C GLY A 37 -3.71 4.27 -5.28
N TYR A 38 -3.68 3.76 -4.04
CA TYR A 38 -4.34 2.51 -3.66
C TYR A 38 -5.86 2.62 -3.77
N LEU A 39 -6.44 3.71 -3.27
CA LEU A 39 -7.88 3.96 -3.34
C LEU A 39 -8.34 4.01 -4.80
N ILE A 40 -7.65 4.78 -5.64
CA ILE A 40 -7.94 4.87 -7.09
C ILE A 40 -7.85 3.48 -7.74
N SER A 41 -6.80 2.73 -7.46
CA SER A 41 -6.60 1.38 -7.98
C SER A 41 -7.73 0.42 -7.59
N ARG A 42 -8.19 0.46 -6.33
CA ARG A 42 -9.31 -0.35 -5.85
C ARG A 42 -10.65 0.10 -6.41
N THR A 43 -10.88 1.41 -6.56
CA THR A 43 -12.08 1.93 -7.20
C THR A 43 -12.14 1.52 -8.67
N LEU A 44 -11.03 1.59 -9.40
CA LEU A 44 -10.95 1.09 -10.78
C LEU A 44 -11.26 -0.40 -10.85
N LEU A 45 -10.70 -1.22 -9.96
CA LEU A 45 -11.01 -2.64 -9.90
C LEU A 45 -12.51 -2.88 -9.65
N LEU A 46 -13.12 -2.13 -8.73
CA LEU A 46 -14.54 -2.24 -8.43
C LEU A 46 -15.40 -1.83 -9.64
N LEU A 47 -15.01 -0.79 -10.37
CA LEU A 47 -15.66 -0.40 -11.62
C LEU A 47 -15.50 -1.47 -12.71
N VAL A 48 -14.33 -2.13 -12.79
CA VAL A 48 -14.12 -3.23 -13.73
C VAL A 48 -15.09 -4.37 -13.47
N ILE A 49 -15.33 -4.69 -12.20
CA ILE A 49 -16.29 -5.73 -11.80
C ILE A 49 -17.73 -5.27 -12.07
N LEU A 50 -18.10 -4.05 -11.71
CA LEU A 50 -19.48 -3.56 -11.81
C LEU A 50 -19.94 -3.30 -13.25
N LEU A 51 -19.02 -2.87 -14.12
CA LEU A 51 -19.29 -2.49 -15.51
C LEU A 51 -18.80 -3.54 -16.51
N GLU A 52 -18.34 -4.70 -16.03
CA GLU A 52 -17.77 -5.79 -16.85
C GLU A 52 -16.70 -5.30 -17.85
N LEU A 53 -15.87 -4.34 -17.41
CA LEU A 53 -14.85 -3.73 -18.28
C LEU A 53 -13.75 -4.73 -18.66
N PRO A 54 -13.02 -4.45 -19.76
CA PRO A 54 -11.83 -5.19 -20.14
C PRO A 54 -10.83 -5.34 -18.97
N ILE A 55 -10.29 -6.54 -18.81
CA ILE A 55 -9.34 -6.88 -17.74
C ILE A 55 -8.03 -6.09 -17.85
N GLU A 56 -7.73 -5.56 -19.05
CA GLU A 56 -6.63 -4.64 -19.34
C GLU A 56 -6.65 -3.42 -18.41
N VAL A 57 -7.83 -2.95 -18.00
CA VAL A 57 -7.99 -1.79 -17.11
C VAL A 57 -7.42 -2.06 -15.71
N MET A 58 -7.39 -3.33 -15.25
CA MET A 58 -6.71 -3.69 -13.98
C MET A 58 -5.22 -3.39 -14.01
N PHE A 59 -4.56 -3.54 -15.17
CA PHE A 59 -3.14 -3.22 -15.31
C PHE A 59 -2.91 -1.71 -15.20
N GLY A 60 -3.83 -0.89 -15.73
CA GLY A 60 -3.82 0.55 -15.52
C GLY A 60 -3.88 0.92 -14.02
N GLY A 61 -4.77 0.27 -13.27
CA GLY A 61 -4.85 0.42 -11.81
C GLY A 61 -3.56 0.03 -11.08
N ALA A 62 -2.88 -1.02 -11.52
CA ALA A 62 -1.59 -1.44 -10.96
C ALA A 62 -0.47 -0.42 -11.26
N VAL A 63 -0.45 0.12 -12.48
CA VAL A 63 0.51 1.16 -12.89
C VAL A 63 0.29 2.43 -12.08
N ILE A 64 -0.95 2.89 -11.92
CA ILE A 64 -1.28 4.07 -11.09
C ILE A 64 -0.77 3.87 -9.66
N TYR A 65 -1.09 2.74 -9.04
CA TYR A 65 -0.64 2.46 -7.68
C TYR A 65 0.89 2.39 -7.56
N GLY A 66 1.56 1.76 -8.54
CA GLY A 66 3.02 1.71 -8.63
C GLY A 66 3.65 3.10 -8.77
N LEU A 67 3.12 3.94 -9.67
CA LEU A 67 3.60 5.31 -9.88
C LEU A 67 3.39 6.21 -8.65
N CYS A 68 2.41 5.91 -7.80
CA CYS A 68 2.23 6.56 -6.51
C CYS A 68 3.20 6.08 -5.43
N GLY A 69 4.18 5.23 -5.75
CA GLY A 69 5.17 4.69 -4.82
C GLY A 69 4.77 3.39 -4.12
N GLY A 70 3.53 2.95 -4.33
CA GLY A 70 3.01 1.66 -3.86
C GLY A 70 3.28 1.36 -2.38
N PHE A 71 3.33 0.06 -2.06
CA PHE A 71 3.58 -0.39 -0.70
C PHE A 71 4.99 -0.02 -0.21
N ALA A 72 5.98 0.02 -1.11
CA ALA A 72 7.36 0.36 -0.78
C ALA A 72 7.48 1.76 -0.15
N SER A 73 6.88 2.78 -0.78
CA SER A 73 6.85 4.15 -0.24
C SER A 73 6.03 4.23 1.03
N TYR A 74 4.85 3.61 1.03
CA TYR A 74 3.93 3.64 2.17
C TYR A 74 4.59 3.09 3.43
N TRP A 75 5.16 1.89 3.33
CA TRP A 75 5.73 1.18 4.46
C TRP A 75 7.00 1.84 4.97
N ALA A 76 7.89 2.26 4.06
CA ALA A 76 9.06 3.04 4.41
C ALA A 76 8.68 4.35 5.13
N GLY A 77 7.65 5.05 4.65
CA GLY A 77 7.12 6.27 5.27
C GLY A 77 6.55 6.03 6.68
N VAL A 78 5.78 4.96 6.87
CA VAL A 78 5.25 4.57 8.19
C VAL A 78 6.39 4.27 9.16
N MET A 79 7.37 3.47 8.75
CA MET A 79 8.52 3.13 9.59
C MET A 79 9.38 4.35 9.93
N ALA A 80 9.62 5.24 8.97
CA ALA A 80 10.27 6.51 9.21
C ALA A 80 9.49 7.36 10.24
N LEU A 81 8.17 7.47 10.10
CA LEU A 81 7.32 8.22 11.03
C LEU A 81 7.37 7.63 12.46
N VAL A 82 7.21 6.32 12.59
CA VAL A 82 7.27 5.61 13.88
C VAL A 82 8.64 5.82 14.52
N SER A 83 9.72 5.65 13.78
CA SER A 83 11.08 5.79 14.30
C SER A 83 11.35 7.18 14.88
N VAL A 84 10.89 8.25 14.23
CA VAL A 84 11.11 9.62 14.72
C VAL A 84 10.13 10.00 15.83
N SER A 85 8.92 9.44 15.86
CA SER A 85 7.98 9.66 16.96
C SER A 85 8.39 8.98 18.27
N SER A 86 9.33 8.02 18.20
CA SER A 86 9.77 7.21 19.34
C SER A 86 11.07 7.71 19.96
N SER A 87 11.18 7.59 21.29
CA SER A 87 12.44 7.83 22.01
C SER A 87 13.46 6.71 21.76
N GLU A 88 14.76 7.02 21.82
CA GLU A 88 15.83 6.10 21.44
C GLU A 88 15.75 4.75 22.18
N GLY A 89 15.50 4.76 23.50
CA GLY A 89 15.39 3.54 24.30
C GLY A 89 14.13 2.71 24.05
N ARG A 90 13.09 3.25 23.40
CA ARG A 90 11.82 2.54 23.12
C ARG A 90 11.54 2.37 21.63
N ARG A 91 12.41 2.85 20.74
CA ARG A 91 12.21 2.80 19.28
C ARG A 91 11.96 1.38 18.77
N SER A 92 12.77 0.42 19.21
CA SER A 92 12.62 -0.99 18.84
C SER A 92 11.22 -1.52 19.21
N LEU A 93 10.75 -1.26 20.44
CA LEU A 93 9.42 -1.68 20.89
C LEU A 93 8.29 -1.08 20.05
N HIS A 94 8.40 0.20 19.64
CA HIS A 94 7.39 0.85 18.80
C HIS A 94 7.37 0.27 17.38
N LEU A 95 8.53 -0.01 16.80
CA LEU A 95 8.64 -0.66 15.49
C LEU A 95 8.07 -2.08 15.54
N SER A 96 8.47 -2.90 16.51
CA SER A 96 7.95 -4.27 16.69
C SER A 96 6.44 -4.30 16.93
N ARG A 97 5.90 -3.35 17.72
CA ARG A 97 4.45 -3.23 17.91
C ARG A 97 3.73 -2.86 16.62
N THR A 98 4.32 -1.99 15.81
CA THR A 98 3.74 -1.59 14.51
C THR A 98 3.68 -2.78 13.56
N GLU A 99 4.76 -3.56 13.48
CA GLU A 99 4.81 -4.79 12.68
C GLU A 99 3.76 -5.81 13.14
N LEU A 100 3.63 -6.01 14.47
CA LEU A 100 2.65 -6.93 15.04
C LEU A 100 1.22 -6.53 14.68
N ILE A 101 0.88 -5.25 14.83
CA ILE A 101 -0.47 -4.75 14.49
C ILE A 101 -0.73 -4.90 12.99
N TYR A 102 0.26 -4.61 12.15
CA TYR A 102 0.14 -4.78 10.70
C TYR A 102 -0.06 -6.24 10.31
N GLY A 103 0.69 -7.16 10.91
CA GLY A 103 0.53 -8.60 10.71
C GLY A 103 -0.85 -9.10 11.14
N LEU A 104 -1.33 -8.67 12.31
CA LEU A 104 -2.69 -9.00 12.79
C LEU A 104 -3.76 -8.45 11.85
N ALA A 105 -3.64 -7.21 11.39
CA ALA A 105 -4.57 -6.63 10.43
C ALA A 105 -4.60 -7.41 9.11
N GLY A 106 -3.44 -7.84 8.60
CA GLY A 106 -3.34 -8.70 7.42
C GLY A 106 -3.98 -10.07 7.64
N PHE A 107 -3.79 -10.67 8.82
CA PHE A 107 -4.38 -11.95 9.19
C PHE A 107 -5.92 -11.88 9.22
N PHE A 108 -6.47 -10.95 9.99
CA PHE A 108 -7.92 -10.76 10.07
C PHE A 108 -8.54 -10.34 8.74
N GLY A 109 -7.86 -9.45 7.99
CA GLY A 109 -8.31 -9.04 6.66
C GLY A 109 -8.38 -10.22 5.68
N SER A 110 -7.41 -11.12 5.73
CA SER A 110 -7.40 -12.32 4.89
C SER A 110 -8.57 -13.25 5.23
N ILE A 111 -8.80 -13.52 6.51
CA ILE A 111 -9.95 -14.34 6.97
C ILE A 111 -11.28 -13.72 6.51
N ALA A 112 -11.47 -12.42 6.78
CA ALA A 112 -12.70 -11.71 6.42
C ALA A 112 -12.94 -11.73 4.90
N SER A 113 -11.90 -11.47 4.10
CA SER A 113 -12.00 -11.46 2.64
C SER A 113 -12.35 -12.84 2.06
N GLY A 114 -11.80 -13.92 2.64
CA GLY A 114 -12.10 -15.29 2.23
C GLY A 114 -13.56 -15.67 2.48
N HIS A 115 -14.08 -15.35 3.67
CA HIS A 115 -15.49 -15.59 3.98
C HIS A 115 -16.43 -14.76 3.11
N LEU A 116 -16.14 -13.47 2.91
CA LEU A 116 -16.92 -12.61 2.01
C LEU A 116 -16.95 -13.14 0.58
N PHE A 117 -15.84 -13.66 0.07
CA PHE A 117 -15.79 -14.25 -1.27
C PHE A 117 -16.68 -15.49 -1.39
N GLN A 118 -16.68 -16.36 -0.37
CA GLN A 118 -17.58 -17.52 -0.33
C GLN A 118 -19.06 -17.12 -0.29
N PHE A 119 -19.43 -16.05 0.42
CA PHE A 119 -20.81 -15.57 0.46
C PHE A 119 -21.30 -14.96 -0.87
N VAL A 120 -20.40 -14.41 -1.69
CA VAL A 120 -20.77 -13.75 -2.95
C VAL A 120 -20.79 -14.73 -4.13
N CYS A 121 -19.96 -15.78 -4.09
CA CYS A 121 -19.82 -16.77 -5.17
C CYS A 121 -20.46 -18.14 -4.89
N GLY A 122 -21.03 -18.35 -3.69
CA GLY A 122 -21.82 -19.55 -3.34
C GLY A 122 -23.31 -19.29 -3.47
#